data_AF-A0A9E0QZN7-F1
#
_entry.id   AF-A0A9E0QZN7-F1
#
_cell.length_a   1.000
_cell.length_b   1.000
_cell.length_c   1.000
_cell.angle_alpha   90.00
_cell.angle_beta   90.00
_cell.angle_gamma   90.00
#
_symmetry.space_group_name_H-M   'P 1'
#
loop_
_entity.id
_entity.type
_entity.pdbx_description
1 polymer ?
#
loop_
_entity_poly.entity_id
_entity_poly.type
_entity_poly.pdbx_seq_one_letter_code
_entity_poly.pdbx_strand_id
1 'polypeptide(L)'
;MTATIKQFYSRLDNCLIADRFSIRKKIQLLQRRLKEQKPSDHLKDEVEALLNRSEARVAKRVYGQIINYPDLPVSGRREEIAKTIKENQVVVIAGETGSGKTTQIPKICLELGLGKVGLIGHTQPRRLAARTVANRIAEELQTTLGSTV
;
A
#
# COMPACT_ATOMS: atom_id res chain seq x y z
N MET A 1 -9.01 9.20 -28.83
CA MET A 1 -9.93 8.82 -27.71
C MET A 1 -9.48 7.58 -26.94
N THR A 2 -8.99 6.52 -27.59
CA THR A 2 -8.44 5.32 -26.93
C THR A 2 -7.21 5.61 -26.04
N ALA A 3 -6.38 6.59 -26.42
CA ALA A 3 -5.21 7.01 -25.64
C ALA A 3 -5.59 7.53 -24.23
N THR A 4 -6.67 8.32 -24.13
CA THR A 4 -7.13 8.91 -22.85
C THR A 4 -7.64 7.84 -21.87
N ILE A 5 -8.38 6.84 -22.35
CA ILE A 5 -8.84 5.74 -21.50
C ILE A 5 -7.65 4.91 -21.00
N LYS A 6 -6.68 4.63 -21.88
CA LYS A 6 -5.46 3.90 -21.50
C LYS A 6 -4.67 4.67 -20.42
N GLN A 7 -4.58 5.99 -20.54
CA GLN A 7 -3.96 6.87 -19.54
C GLN A 7 -4.68 6.81 -18.19
N PHE A 8 -6.02 6.77 -18.15
CA PHE A 8 -6.75 6.62 -16.88
C PHE A 8 -6.50 5.27 -16.23
N TYR A 9 -6.43 4.19 -17.00
CA TYR A 9 -6.09 2.88 -16.45
C TYR A 9 -4.69 2.82 -15.85
N SER A 10 -3.67 3.40 -16.51
CA SER A 10 -2.31 3.43 -15.95
C SER A 10 -2.18 4.24 -14.67
N ARG A 11 -3.06 5.23 -14.45
CA ARG A 11 -3.07 6.04 -13.24
C ARG A 11 -3.63 5.30 -12.01
N LEU A 12 -4.43 4.26 -12.20
CA LEU A 12 -5.01 3.49 -11.09
C LEU A 12 -3.95 2.89 -10.16
N ASP A 13 -2.75 2.59 -10.67
CA ASP A 13 -1.65 2.04 -9.87
C ASP A 13 -1.09 3.04 -8.84
N ASN A 14 -1.28 4.34 -9.10
CA ASN A 14 -0.91 5.42 -8.18
C ASN A 14 -2.05 5.85 -7.25
N CYS A 15 -3.23 5.25 -7.40
CA CYS A 15 -4.39 5.52 -6.55
C CYS A 15 -4.47 4.54 -5.37
N LEU A 16 -5.19 4.97 -4.33
CA LEU A 16 -5.53 4.12 -3.20
C LEU A 16 -6.31 2.89 -3.66
N ILE A 17 -5.97 1.72 -3.14
CA ILE A 17 -6.63 0.44 -3.48
C ILE A 17 -8.14 0.53 -3.26
N ALA A 18 -8.58 1.19 -2.18
CA ALA A 18 -9.99 1.40 -1.87
C ALA A 18 -10.76 2.19 -2.94
N ASP A 19 -10.10 3.10 -3.65
CA ASP A 19 -10.72 3.94 -4.68
C ASP A 19 -10.72 3.25 -6.06
N ARG A 20 -9.83 2.28 -6.31
CA ARG A 20 -9.61 1.68 -7.64
C ARG A 20 -10.88 1.07 -8.24
N PHE A 21 -11.70 0.40 -7.43
CA PHE A 21 -12.91 -0.26 -7.93
C PHE A 21 -13.95 0.74 -8.46
N SER A 22 -14.25 1.79 -7.68
CA SER A 22 -15.24 2.80 -8.07
C SER A 22 -14.79 3.61 -9.27
N ILE A 23 -13.51 4.01 -9.30
CA ILE A 23 -12.91 4.72 -10.44
C ILE A 23 -12.92 3.83 -11.69
N ARG A 24 -12.54 2.56 -11.57
CA ARG A 24 -12.57 1.60 -12.68
C ARG A 24 -13.97 1.46 -13.29
N LYS A 25 -15.02 1.41 -12.47
CA LYS A 25 -16.42 1.40 -12.96
C LYS A 25 -16.77 2.67 -13.73
N LYS A 26 -16.32 3.84 -13.29
CA LYS A 26 -16.55 5.10 -14.01
C LYS A 26 -15.78 5.17 -15.32
N ILE A 27 -14.53 4.69 -15.36
CA ILE A 27 -13.75 4.57 -16.60
C ILE A 27 -14.47 3.65 -17.60
N GLN A 28 -15.01 2.51 -17.14
CA GLN A 28 -15.80 1.59 -17.99
C GLN A 28 -17.07 2.26 -18.55
N LEU A 29 -17.79 3.03 -17.72
CA LEU A 29 -18.95 3.80 -18.15
C LEU A 29 -18.58 4.86 -19.20
N LEU A 30 -17.47 5.56 -18.98
CA LEU A 30 -16.94 6.57 -19.90
C LEU A 30 -16.57 5.94 -21.25
N GLN A 31 -15.86 4.82 -21.22
CA GLN A 31 -15.49 4.07 -22.43
C GLN A 31 -16.73 3.64 -23.22
N ARG A 32 -17.79 3.17 -22.54
CA ARG A 32 -19.06 2.80 -23.19
C ARG A 32 -19.73 4.02 -23.85
N ARG A 33 -19.85 5.15 -23.14
CA ARG A 33 -20.49 6.37 -23.71
C ARG A 33 -19.74 6.93 -24.90
N LEU A 34 -18.40 6.93 -24.85
CA LEU A 34 -17.57 7.34 -25.99
C LEU A 34 -17.78 6.44 -27.21
N LYS A 35 -17.92 5.13 -27.01
CA LYS A 35 -18.24 4.18 -28.10
C LYS A 35 -19.62 4.46 -28.71
N GLU A 36 -20.58 4.85 -27.89
CA GLU A 36 -21.94 5.21 -28.29
C GLU A 36 -22.06 6.66 -28.82
N GLN A 37 -20.96 7.41 -28.94
CA GLN A 37 -20.92 8.82 -29.36
C GLN A 37 -21.81 9.74 -28.51
N LYS A 38 -22.02 9.40 -27.24
CA LYS A 38 -22.81 10.21 -26.29
C LYS A 38 -21.94 11.30 -25.66
N PRO A 39 -22.53 12.46 -25.30
CA PRO A 39 -21.81 13.49 -24.55
C PRO A 39 -21.27 12.90 -23.25
N SER A 40 -19.98 13.11 -23.01
CA SER A 40 -19.25 12.46 -21.92
C SER A 40 -18.21 13.35 -21.24
N ASP A 41 -18.17 14.64 -21.57
CA ASP A 41 -17.19 15.59 -21.01
C ASP A 41 -17.27 15.66 -19.48
N HIS A 42 -18.47 15.84 -18.91
CA HIS A 42 -18.66 15.84 -17.46
C HIS A 42 -18.17 14.55 -16.78
N LEU A 43 -18.37 13.39 -17.43
CA LEU A 43 -17.95 12.10 -16.88
C LEU A 43 -16.43 11.94 -16.96
N LYS A 44 -15.80 12.50 -18.00
CA LYS A 44 -14.35 12.55 -18.13
C LYS A 44 -13.74 13.42 -17.03
N ASP A 45 -14.28 14.62 -16.81
CA ASP A 45 -13.82 15.54 -15.76
C ASP A 45 -13.99 14.92 -14.37
N GLU A 46 -15.09 14.19 -14.15
CA GLU A 46 -15.33 13.48 -12.90
C GLU A 46 -14.29 12.38 -12.66
N VAL A 47 -13.98 11.57 -13.67
CA VAL A 47 -12.94 10.52 -13.57
C VAL A 47 -11.58 11.14 -13.26
N GLU A 48 -11.23 12.24 -13.93
CA GLU A 48 -9.98 12.95 -13.71
C GLU A 48 -9.88 13.53 -12.30
N ALA A 49 -10.95 14.16 -11.81
CA ALA A 49 -11.03 14.66 -10.45
C ALA A 49 -10.88 13.56 -9.39
N LEU A 50 -11.46 12.38 -9.63
CA LEU A 50 -11.34 11.23 -8.71
C LEU A 50 -9.91 10.67 -8.68
N LEU A 51 -9.26 10.53 -9.85
CA LEU A 51 -7.86 10.11 -9.94
C LEU A 51 -6.95 11.10 -9.20
N ASN A 52 -7.07 12.40 -9.49
CA ASN A 52 -6.30 13.46 -8.84
C ASN A 52 -6.47 13.44 -7.31
N ARG A 53 -7.71 13.28 -6.84
CA ARG A 53 -8.01 13.19 -5.40
C ARG A 53 -7.34 11.98 -4.76
N SER A 54 -7.42 10.81 -5.40
CA SER A 54 -6.84 9.58 -4.85
C SER A 54 -5.30 9.64 -4.83
N GLU A 55 -4.68 10.08 -5.92
CA GLU A 55 -3.23 10.28 -6.03
C GLU A 55 -2.72 11.31 -5.00
N ALA A 56 -3.43 12.42 -4.80
CA ALA A 56 -3.07 13.41 -3.79
C ALA A 56 -3.12 12.83 -2.36
N ARG A 57 -4.07 11.93 -2.07
CA ARG A 57 -4.10 11.22 -0.78
C ARG A 57 -2.92 10.25 -0.62
N VAL A 58 -2.51 9.58 -1.70
CA VAL A 58 -1.30 8.74 -1.69
C VAL A 58 -0.06 9.59 -1.47
N ALA A 59 0.06 10.73 -2.14
CA ALA A 59 1.21 11.64 -2.01
C ALA A 59 1.37 12.21 -0.59
N LYS A 60 0.26 12.39 0.14
CA LYS A 60 0.28 12.83 1.54
C LYS A 60 0.71 11.74 2.52
N ARG A 61 0.72 10.47 2.11
CA ARG A 61 1.17 9.37 2.99
C ARG A 61 2.68 9.45 3.09
N VAL A 62 3.16 9.65 4.32
CA VAL A 62 4.59 9.66 4.59
C VAL A 62 5.11 8.24 4.41
N TYR A 63 5.99 8.08 3.44
CA TYR A 63 6.51 6.79 2.99
C TYR A 63 7.99 6.98 2.63
N GLY A 64 8.84 6.00 2.95
CA GLY A 64 10.29 6.12 2.74
C GLY A 64 11.04 6.84 3.86
N GLN A 65 10.50 6.85 5.08
CA GLN A 65 11.32 7.21 6.25
C GLN A 65 12.43 6.17 6.42
N ILE A 66 13.60 6.63 6.87
CA ILE A 66 14.70 5.73 7.22
C ILE A 66 14.25 4.89 8.42
N ILE A 67 14.08 3.59 8.20
CA ILE A 67 13.72 2.66 9.25
C ILE A 67 15.00 2.15 9.90
N ASN A 68 15.16 2.41 11.19
CA ASN A 68 16.22 1.82 11.98
C ASN A 68 15.82 0.39 12.40
N TYR A 69 16.75 -0.53 12.22
CA TYR A 69 16.58 -1.92 12.60
C TYR A 69 17.52 -2.26 13.77
N PRO A 70 17.01 -2.84 14.87
CA PRO A 70 17.86 -3.37 15.93
C PRO A 70 18.63 -4.59 15.42
N ASP A 71 19.74 -4.93 16.07
CA ASP A 71 20.52 -6.12 15.75
C ASP A 71 19.75 -7.39 16.18
N LEU A 72 19.01 -7.96 15.23
CA LEU A 72 18.20 -9.17 15.38
C LEU A 72 18.43 -10.06 14.15
N PRO A 73 18.25 -11.40 14.27
CA PRO A 73 18.45 -12.31 13.16
C PRO A 73 17.67 -11.95 11.88
N VAL A 74 16.43 -11.45 12.02
CA VAL A 74 15.63 -10.98 10.88
C VAL A 74 16.18 -9.69 10.28
N SER A 75 16.69 -8.76 11.09
CA SER A 75 17.30 -7.52 10.63
C SER A 75 18.57 -7.78 9.82
N GLY A 76 19.40 -8.73 10.25
CA GLY A 76 20.61 -9.13 9.53
C GLY A 76 20.34 -9.73 8.15
N ARG A 77 19.12 -10.24 7.91
CA ARG A 77 18.69 -10.81 6.62
C ARG A 77 17.69 -9.91 5.88
N ARG A 78 17.62 -8.63 6.23
CA ARG A 78 16.64 -7.68 5.69
C ARG A 78 16.60 -7.64 4.17
N GLU A 79 17.77 -7.57 3.53
CA GLU A 79 17.86 -7.45 2.07
C GLU A 79 17.39 -8.73 1.35
N GLU A 80 17.77 -9.90 1.87
CA GLU A 80 17.33 -11.20 1.38
C GLU A 80 15.80 -11.33 1.49
N ILE A 81 15.23 -10.98 2.64
CA ILE A 81 13.79 -11.00 2.88
C ILE A 81 13.08 -10.02 1.96
N ALA A 82 13.60 -8.79 1.83
CA ALA A 82 13.02 -7.75 0.99
C ALA A 82 12.98 -8.17 -0.48
N LYS A 83 14.07 -8.75 -0.98
CA LYS A 83 14.15 -9.31 -2.34
C LYS A 83 13.13 -10.44 -2.53
N THR A 84 13.07 -11.38 -1.58
CA THR A 84 12.16 -12.53 -1.65
C THR A 84 10.70 -12.08 -1.72
N ILE A 85 10.30 -11.10 -0.89
CA ILE A 85 8.95 -10.51 -0.91
C ILE A 85 8.66 -9.82 -2.25
N LYS A 86 9.63 -9.12 -2.83
CA LYS A 86 9.45 -8.42 -4.11
C LYS A 86 9.25 -9.38 -5.30
N GLU A 87 9.95 -10.51 -5.28
CA GLU A 87 9.96 -11.48 -6.38
C GLU A 87 8.82 -12.51 -6.30
N ASN A 88 8.20 -12.68 -5.13
CA ASN A 88 7.23 -13.73 -4.88
C ASN A 88 5.92 -13.17 -4.33
N GLN A 89 4.79 -13.58 -4.90
CA GLN A 89 3.46 -13.22 -4.41
C GLN A 89 3.19 -13.78 -3.00
N VAL A 90 3.75 -14.95 -2.67
CA VAL A 90 3.61 -15.62 -1.38
C VAL A 90 4.99 -16.02 -0.88
N VAL A 91 5.29 -15.67 0.37
CA VAL A 91 6.56 -16.00 1.04
C VAL A 91 6.26 -16.59 2.41
N VAL A 92 6.92 -17.71 2.72
CA VAL A 92 6.89 -18.32 4.05
C VAL A 92 8.20 -17.98 4.76
N ILE A 93 8.12 -17.26 5.87
CA ILE A 93 9.29 -16.88 6.68
C ILE A 93 9.26 -17.65 7.99
N ALA A 94 10.19 -18.59 8.14
CA ALA A 94 10.39 -19.35 9.37
C ALA A 94 11.57 -18.82 10.18
N GLY A 95 11.51 -19.00 11.50
CA GLY A 95 12.60 -18.66 12.42
C GLY A 95 12.19 -18.89 13.86
N GLU A 96 13.14 -18.97 14.78
CA GLU A 96 12.87 -19.20 16.19
C GLU A 96 12.12 -18.05 16.88
N THR A 97 11.47 -18.34 18.01
CA THR A 97 10.88 -17.29 18.85
C THR A 97 11.98 -16.32 19.30
N GLY A 98 11.70 -15.01 19.26
CA GLY A 98 12.69 -13.99 19.60
C GLY A 98 13.52 -13.48 18.41
N SER A 99 13.46 -14.14 17.25
CA SER A 99 14.25 -13.74 16.07
C SER A 99 13.89 -12.36 15.45
N GLY A 100 12.83 -11.71 15.95
CA GLY A 100 12.37 -10.41 15.45
C GLY A 100 11.29 -10.45 14.36
N LYS A 101 10.81 -11.62 13.93
CA LYS A 101 9.82 -11.74 12.82
C LYS A 101 8.64 -10.79 12.96
N THR A 102 8.00 -10.83 14.13
CA THR A 102 6.77 -10.08 14.41
C THR A 102 7.00 -8.57 14.39
N THR A 103 8.15 -8.07 14.82
CA THR A 103 8.40 -6.62 14.87
C THR A 103 9.09 -6.08 13.63
N GLN A 104 9.92 -6.89 12.96
CA GLN A 104 10.77 -6.42 11.87
C GLN A 104 10.15 -6.64 10.49
N ILE A 105 9.46 -7.75 10.22
CA ILE A 105 8.87 -8.00 8.88
C ILE A 105 7.87 -6.91 8.46
N PRO A 106 6.95 -6.43 9.31
CA PRO A 106 6.06 -5.33 8.92
C PRO A 106 6.82 -4.06 8.54
N LYS A 107 7.95 -3.77 9.20
CA LYS A 107 8.81 -2.64 8.87
C LYS A 107 9.51 -2.83 7.51
N ILE A 108 9.97 -4.04 7.19
CA ILE A 108 10.51 -4.38 5.86
C ILE A 108 9.44 -4.18 4.78
N CYS A 109 8.21 -4.64 5.02
CA CYS A 109 7.08 -4.40 4.12
C CYS A 109 6.78 -2.91 3.96
N LEU A 110 6.89 -2.15 5.06
CA LEU A 110 6.76 -0.69 5.06
C LEU A 110 7.93 -0.01 4.33
N GLU A 111 9.12 -0.60 4.23
CA GLU A 111 10.24 -0.08 3.44
C GLU A 111 10.14 -0.41 1.94
N LEU A 112 9.38 -1.46 1.58
CA LEU A 112 9.24 -1.95 0.21
C LEU A 112 8.17 -1.27 -0.67
N GLY A 113 7.20 -0.61 -0.07
CA GLY A 113 6.17 0.17 -0.78
C GLY A 113 4.77 -0.29 -0.44
N LEU A 114 4.65 -1.38 0.32
CA LEU A 114 3.43 -2.17 0.35
C LEU A 114 2.26 -1.46 1.06
N GLY A 115 2.57 -0.49 1.93
CA GLY A 115 1.58 0.40 2.55
C GLY A 115 1.24 1.66 1.77
N LYS A 116 1.94 1.99 0.67
CA LYS A 116 1.82 3.29 -0.02
C LYS A 116 0.39 3.56 -0.51
N VAL A 117 -0.19 2.62 -1.24
CA VAL A 117 -1.54 2.70 -1.82
C VAL A 117 -2.60 1.96 -1.00
N GLY A 118 -2.19 1.27 0.06
CA GLY A 118 -3.03 0.34 0.83
C GLY A 118 -2.72 0.34 2.32
N LEU A 119 -2.90 -0.81 2.97
CA LEU A 119 -2.52 -1.04 4.37
C LEU A 119 -1.76 -2.37 4.44
N ILE A 120 -0.82 -2.46 5.38
CA ILE A 120 -0.16 -3.72 5.71
C ILE A 120 -0.93 -4.35 6.88
N GLY A 121 -1.59 -5.47 6.62
CA GLY A 121 -2.33 -6.20 7.65
C GLY A 121 -1.41 -7.12 8.44
N HIS A 122 -1.17 -6.80 9.71
CA HIS A 122 -0.45 -7.69 10.61
C HIS A 122 -1.42 -8.37 11.57
N THR A 123 -1.70 -9.65 11.32
CA THR A 123 -2.61 -10.44 12.16
C THR A 123 -1.86 -11.13 13.29
N GLN A 124 -2.50 -11.20 14.46
CA GLN A 124 -2.01 -11.93 15.64
C GLN A 124 -3.16 -12.75 16.22
N PRO A 125 -2.92 -14.00 16.66
CA PRO A 125 -3.97 -14.84 17.22
C PRO A 125 -4.50 -14.33 18.56
N ARG A 126 -3.74 -13.49 19.27
CA ARG A 126 -4.11 -12.94 20.58
C ARG A 126 -4.18 -11.42 20.53
N ARG A 127 -5.27 -10.83 21.02
CA ARG A 127 -5.47 -9.37 21.09
C ARG A 127 -4.36 -8.66 21.86
N LEU A 128 -3.91 -9.22 22.98
CA LEU A 128 -2.84 -8.63 23.78
C LEU A 128 -1.53 -8.54 22.97
N ALA A 129 -1.17 -9.62 22.26
CA ALA A 129 0.00 -9.62 21.40
C ALA A 129 -0.10 -8.58 20.28
N ALA A 130 -1.28 -8.45 19.64
CA ALA A 130 -1.51 -7.43 18.61
C ALA A 130 -1.23 -6.01 19.14
N ARG A 131 -1.77 -5.67 20.32
CA ARG A 131 -1.59 -4.34 20.93
C ARG A 131 -0.14 -4.09 21.34
N THR A 132 0.50 -5.05 22.00
CA THR A 132 1.90 -4.93 22.43
C THR A 132 2.84 -4.77 21.23
N VAL A 133 2.61 -5.51 20.15
CA VAL A 133 3.40 -5.43 18.93
C VAL A 133 3.18 -4.08 18.23
N ALA A 134 1.93 -3.62 18.10
CA ALA A 134 1.64 -2.33 17.49
C ALA A 134 2.33 -1.18 18.25
N ASN A 135 2.23 -1.17 19.59
CA ASN A 135 2.95 -0.18 20.41
C ASN A 135 4.45 -0.22 20.17
N ARG A 136 5.04 -1.41 20.19
CA ARG A 136 6.49 -1.57 20.00
C ARG A 136 6.95 -1.14 18.60
N ILE A 137 6.19 -1.46 17.55
CA ILE A 137 6.53 -1.01 16.19
C ILE A 137 6.41 0.51 16.10
N ALA A 138 5.39 1.12 16.70
CA ALA A 138 5.23 2.57 16.73
C ALA A 138 6.42 3.26 17.45
N GLU A 139 6.85 2.71 18.59
CA GLU A 139 8.05 3.15 19.33
C GLU A 139 9.32 3.01 18.48
N GLU A 140 9.56 1.85 17.86
CA GLU A 140 10.73 1.61 17.00
C GLU A 140 10.74 2.51 15.75
N LEU A 141 9.56 2.92 15.26
CA LEU A 141 9.41 3.86 14.15
C LEU A 141 9.38 5.33 14.59
N GLN A 142 9.43 5.62 15.89
CA GLN A 142 9.30 6.98 16.44
C GLN A 142 8.00 7.67 15.98
N THR A 143 6.90 6.93 15.94
CA THR A 143 5.57 7.43 15.55
C THR A 143 4.57 7.24 16.67
N THR A 144 3.51 8.06 16.67
CA THR A 144 2.39 7.89 17.60
C THR A 144 1.52 6.72 17.14
N LEU A 145 1.16 5.80 18.05
CA LEU A 145 0.18 4.75 17.77
C LEU A 145 -1.13 5.36 17.23
N GLY A 146 -1.69 4.75 16.19
CA GLY A 146 -2.89 5.22 15.49
C GLY A 146 -2.59 6.18 14.32
N SER A 147 -1.31 6.53 14.10
CA SER A 147 -0.90 7.30 12.91
C SER A 147 -0.48 6.38 11.76
N THR A 148 0.77 5.91 11.77
CA THR A 148 1.33 4.97 10.80
C THR A 148 1.04 3.51 11.16
N VAL A 149 0.99 3.21 12.47
CA VAL A 149 0.82 1.88 13.06
C VAL A 149 -0.48 1.81 13.85
#